data_AF-A0A924JI90-F1
#
_entry.id   AF-A0A924JI90-F1
#
_cell.length_a   1.000
_cell.length_b   1.000
_cell.length_c   1.000
_cell.angle_alpha   90.00
_cell.angle_beta   90.00
_cell.angle_gamma   90.00
#
_symmetry.space_group_name_H-M   'P 1'
#
loop_
_entity.id
_entity.type
_entity.pdbx_description
1 polymer ?
#
loop_
_entity_poly.entity_id
_entity_poly.type
_entity_poly.pdbx_seq_one_letter_code
_entity_poly.pdbx_strand_id
1 'polypeptide(L)' 'MSDTYIIEVSQQAAGIVVRDPDGYRFFAASHRFNPMEGQLFANAREAERAAFLFASQGFPAAPVVTAA' A
#
# COMPACT_ATOMS: atom_id res chain seq x y z
N MET A 1 0.64 -5.54 22.25
CA MET A 1 -0.37 -5.19 21.23
C MET A 1 0.39 -4.71 20.01
N SER A 2 0.16 -5.31 18.84
CA SER A 2 0.68 -4.83 17.57
C SER A 2 -0.21 -3.70 17.09
N ASP A 3 0.35 -2.51 16.92
CA ASP A 3 -0.38 -1.40 16.31
C ASP A 3 -0.53 -1.70 14.82
N THR A 4 -1.78 -1.69 14.35
CA THR A 4 -2.13 -1.98 12.96
C THR A 4 -2.93 -0.81 12.41
N TYR A 5 -2.54 -0.32 11.24
CA TYR A 5 -3.14 0.84 10.59
C TYR A 5 -3.61 0.46 9.19
N ILE A 6 -4.78 0.94 8.79
CA ILE A 6 -5.22 0.86 7.40
C ILE A 6 -4.80 2.17 6.72
N ILE A 7 -4.17 2.08 5.56
CA ILE A 7 -3.87 3.22 4.70
C ILE A 7 -4.91 3.23 3.57
N GLU A 8 -5.63 4.34 3.46
CA GLU A 8 -6.55 4.61 2.37
C GLU A 8 -6.03 5.77 1.52
N VAL A 9 -6.04 5.59 0.19
CA VAL A 9 -5.65 6.62 -0.77
C VAL A 9 -6.72 6.71 -1.84
N SER A 10 -7.16 7.93 -2.15
CA SER A 10 -8.18 8.18 -3.18
C SER A 10 -9.47 7.36 -2.99
N GLN A 11 -9.94 7.22 -1.74
CA GLN A 11 -11.14 6.44 -1.37
C GLN A 11 -11.01 4.92 -1.60
N GLN A 12 -9.79 4.40 -1.73
CA GLN A 12 -9.52 2.96 -1.81
C GLN A 12 -8.49 2.55 -0.76
N ALA A 13 -8.68 1.39 -0.15
CA ALA A 13 -7.66 0.78 0.68
C ALA A 13 -6.40 0.50 -0.16
N ALA A 14 -5.29 1.13 0.23
CA ALA A 14 -3.98 0.88 -0.35
C ALA A 14 -3.35 -0.36 0.27
N GLY A 15 -3.41 -0.45 1.59
CA GLY A 15 -2.85 -1.55 2.34
C GLY A 15 -3.03 -1.42 3.85
N ILE A 16 -2.58 -2.45 4.55
CA ILE A 16 -2.50 -2.50 6.00
C ILE A 16 -1.03 -2.38 6.38
N VAL A 17 -0.75 -1.65 7.45
CA VAL A 17 0.58 -1.55 8.04
C VAL A 17 0.56 -2.16 9.42
N VAL A 18 1.46 -3.09 9.66
CA VAL A 18 1.63 -3.76 10.96
C VAL A 18 2.95 -3.32 11.57
N ARG A 19 2.92 -2.91 12.84
CA ARG A 19 4.12 -2.65 13.62
C ARG A 19 4.84 -3.97 13.95
N ASP A 20 6.08 -4.07 13.51
CA ASP A 20 7.05 -5.15 13.69
C ASP A 20 8.23 -4.61 14.54
N PRO A 21 8.96 -5.42 15.34
CA PRO A 21 10.24 -5.03 15.95
C PRO A 21 11.17 -4.18 15.07
N ASP A 22 11.25 -4.49 13.77
CA ASP A 22 12.15 -3.83 12.82
C ASP A 22 11.55 -2.58 12.15
N GLY A 23 10.28 -2.26 12.42
CA GLY A 23 9.60 -1.09 11.85
C GLY A 23 8.12 -1.35 11.53
N TYR A 24 7.69 -0.91 10.35
CA TYR A 24 6.30 -0.96 9.93
C TYR A 24 6.21 -1.67 8.58
N ARG A 25 5.67 -2.89 8.57
CA ARG A 25 5.54 -3.70 7.35
C ARG A 25 4.21 -3.41 6.66
N PHE A 26 4.27 -3.13 5.36
CA PHE A 26 3.12 -2.89 4.52
C PHE A 26 2.63 -4.19 3.86
N PHE A 27 1.31 -4.39 3.84
CA PHE A 27 0.61 -5.47 3.15
C PHE A 27 -0.43 -4.87 2.21
N ALA A 28 -0.36 -5.19 0.93
CA ALA A 28 -1.20 -4.59 -0.10
C ALA A 28 -2.65 -5.07 0.02
N ALA A 29 -3.59 -4.12 -0.01
CA ALA A 29 -5.03 -4.43 -0.01
C ALA A 29 -5.59 -4.63 -1.44
N SER A 30 -4.83 -4.28 -2.47
CA SER A 30 -5.23 -4.48 -3.87
C SER A 30 -4.02 -4.65 -4.79
N HIS A 31 -4.23 -5.28 -5.94
CA HIS A 31 -3.17 -5.60 -6.91
C HIS A 31 -2.35 -4.39 -7.36
N ARG A 32 -2.99 -3.21 -7.41
CA ARG A 32 -2.32 -1.94 -7.71
C ARG A 32 -1.11 -1.70 -6.80
N PHE A 33 -1.22 -2.02 -5.51
CA PHE A 33 -0.18 -1.77 -4.51
C PHE A 33 0.74 -2.97 -4.26
N ASN A 34 0.63 -4.06 -5.03
CA ASN A 34 1.54 -5.21 -4.91
C ASN A 34 3.04 -4.85 -4.94
N PRO A 35 3.51 -3.83 -5.69
CA PRO A 35 4.91 -3.43 -5.62
C PRO A 35 5.37 -2.95 -4.23
N MET A 36 4.44 -2.57 -3.35
CA MET A 36 4.70 -2.17 -1.97
C MET A 36 4.59 -3.31 -0.95
N GLU A 37 4.15 -4.51 -1.38
CA GLU A 37 3.97 -5.67 -0.50
C GLU A 37 5.26 -6.04 0.23
N GLY A 38 5.17 -6.22 1.55
CA GLY A 38 6.27 -6.62 2.42
C GLY A 38 7.32 -5.54 2.70
N GLN A 39 7.20 -4.34 2.09
CA GLN A 39 8.14 -3.24 2.34
C GLN A 39 8.10 -2.79 3.80
N LEU A 40 9.28 -2.53 4.36
CA LEU A 40 9.46 -2.02 5.72
C LEU A 40 9.68 -0.50 5.70
N PHE A 41 8.96 0.20 6.56
CA PHE A 41 9.05 1.65 6.75
C PHE A 41 9.47 1.97 8.19
N ALA A 42 10.13 3.11 8.39
CA ALA A 42 10.56 3.51 9.73
C ALA A 42 9.37 3.85 10.64
N ASN A 43 8.27 4.33 10.06
CA ASN A 43 7.02 4.63 10.74
C ASN A 43 5.81 4.53 9.80
N ALA A 44 4.60 4.46 10.37
CA ALA A 44 3.35 4.38 9.60
C ALA A 44 3.15 5.57 8.64
N ARG A 45 3.64 6.77 8.98
CA ARG A 45 3.49 7.99 8.16
C ARG A 45 4.33 7.94 6.89
N GLU A 46 5.49 7.29 6.93
CA GLU A 46 6.29 7.04 5.73
C GLU A 46 5.62 6.03 4.80
N ALA A 47 4.99 4.99 5.34
CA ALA A 47 4.20 4.05 4.56
C ALA A 47 3.01 4.75 3.87
N GLU A 48 2.31 5.63 4.59
CA GLU A 48 1.22 6.46 4.04
C GLU A 48 1.72 7.36 2.90
N ARG A 49 2.83 8.08 3.12
CA ARG A 49 3.43 8.94 2.09
C ARG A 49 3.83 8.14 0.86
N ALA A 50 4.44 6.97 1.03
CA ALA A 50 4.83 6.10 -0.08
C ALA A 50 3.61 5.64 -0.87
N ALA A 51 2.53 5.23 -0.20
CA ALA A 51 1.29 4.82 -0.84
C ALA A 51 0.63 5.97 -1.62
N PHE A 52 0.63 7.18 -1.05
CA PHE A 52 0.13 8.38 -1.72
C PHE A 52 0.94 8.69 -2.99
N LEU A 53 2.28 8.68 -2.89
CA LEU A 53 3.16 8.92 -4.04
C LEU A 53 2.95 7.85 -5.12
N PHE A 54 2.91 6.59 -4.74
CA PHE A 54 2.65 5.48 -5.65
C PHE A 54 1.30 5.62 -6.37
N ALA A 55 0.25 6.04 -5.65
CA ALA A 55 -1.05 6.28 -6.24
C ALA A 55 -1.04 7.51 -7.18
N SER A 56 -0.34 8.58 -6.81
CA SER A 56 -0.24 9.82 -7.59
C SER A 56 0.60 9.69 -8.86
N GLN A 57 1.58 8.78 -8.87
CA GLN A 57 2.42 8.54 -10.05
C GLN A 57 1.70 7.81 -11.18
N GLY A 58 0.42 7.46 -10.99
CA GLY A 58 -0.51 7.08 -12.06
C GLY A 58 0.00 5.91 -12.89
N PHE A 59 -0.30 4.68 -12.50
CA PHE A 59 -0.28 3.61 -13.49
C PHE A 59 -1.40 3.89 -14.50
N PRO A 60 -1.12 3.89 -15.82
CA PRO A 60 -2.17 3.86 -16.82
C PRO A 60 -3.06 2.65 -16.49
N ALA A 61 -4.38 2.85 -16.51
CA ALA A 61 -5.32 1.76 -16.38
C ALA A 61 -4.84 0.60 -17.26
N ALA A 62 -4.42 -0.51 -16.64
CA ALA A 62 -4.04 -1.69 -17.40
C ALA A 62 -5.24 -2.05 -18.30
N PRO A 63 -5.02 -2.36 -19.59
CA PRO A 63 -6.11 -2.68 -20.49
C PRO A 63 -6.85 -3.88 -19.89
N VAL A 64 -8.17 -3.73 -19.74
CA VAL A 64 -9.05 -4.85 -19.42
C VAL A 64 -8.86 -5.87 -20.52
N VAL A 65 -8.16 -6.96 -20.24
CA VAL A 65 -8.17 -8.12 -21.14
C VAL A 65 -9.54 -8.76 -20.96
N THR A 66 -10.47 -8.43 -21.86
CA THR A 66 -11.64 -9.26 -22.12
C THR A 66 -11.12 -10.63 -22.56
N ALA A 67 -11.27 -11.62 -21.69
CA ALA A 67 -11.19 -13.02 -22.10
C ALA A 67 -12.58 -13.40 -22.68
N ALA A 68 -12.58 -13.72 -23.98
CA ALA A 68 -13.65 -14.39 -24.69
C ALA A 68 -13.49 -15.91 -24.55
#